data_AF-A0A2A5NZZ3-F1
#
_entry.id   AF-A0A2A5NZZ3-F1
#
_cell.length_a   1.000
_cell.length_b   1.000
_cell.length_c   1.000
_cell.angle_alpha   90.00
_cell.angle_beta   90.00
_cell.angle_gamma   90.00
#
_symmetry.space_group_name_H-M   'P 1'
#
loop_
_entity.id
_entity.type
_entity.pdbx_description
1 polymer ?
#
loop_
_entity_poly.entity_id
_entity_poly.type
_entity_poly.pdbx_seq_one_letter_code
_entity_poly.pdbx_strand_id
1 'polypeptide(L)' 'MGEMPLGLTFDDVLLVPKRSPLRSRAEVSTATRFTRRIRLNIPFVPTASFCLKL' A
#
# COMPACT_ATOMS: atom_id res chain seq x y z
N MET A 1 24.50 24.24 -4.20
CA MET A 1 24.05 23.03 -4.92
C MET A 1 23.56 22.07 -3.86
N GLY A 2 22.24 21.87 -3.73
CA GLY A 2 21.70 20.98 -2.69
C GLY A 2 22.03 19.53 -3.02
N GLU A 3 22.59 18.79 -2.07
CA GLU A 3 22.78 17.35 -2.22
C GLU A 3 21.42 16.66 -2.41
N MET A 4 21.38 15.65 -3.29
CA MET A 4 20.19 14.83 -3.47
C MET A 4 20.03 13.92 -2.24
N PRO A 5 18.81 13.74 -1.72
CA PRO A 5 18.58 12.88 -0.57
C PRO A 5 18.87 11.41 -0.89
N LEU A 6 19.31 10.65 0.11
CA LEU A 6 19.48 9.20 0.05
C LEU A 6 18.14 8.52 -0.28
N GLY A 7 18.16 7.59 -1.24
CA GLY A 7 17.02 6.71 -1.54
C GLY A 7 17.10 5.40 -0.76
N LEU A 8 15.99 4.98 -0.17
CA LEU A 8 15.86 3.71 0.57
C LEU A 8 14.94 2.75 -0.19
N THR A 9 15.27 1.46 -0.15
CA THR A 9 14.48 0.35 -0.69
C THR A 9 13.70 -0.38 0.41
N PHE A 10 12.87 -1.36 0.05
CA PHE A 10 12.09 -2.13 1.02
C PHE A 10 12.96 -2.97 1.97
N ASP A 11 14.14 -3.40 1.53
CA ASP A 11 15.04 -4.22 2.34
C ASP A 11 15.87 -3.38 3.34
N ASP A 12 15.90 -2.05 3.18
CA ASP A 12 16.64 -1.14 4.05
C ASP A 12 15.88 -0.75 5.33
N VAL A 13 14.56 -1.00 5.40
CA VAL A 13 13.71 -0.48 6.47
C VAL A 13 12.70 -1.49 6.99
N LEU A 14 12.33 -1.35 8.27
CA LEU A 14 11.28 -2.14 8.91
C LEU A 14 10.24 -1.24 9.57
N LEU A 15 9.00 -1.74 9.67
CA LEU A 15 7.95 -1.07 10.43
C LEU A 15 8.20 -1.26 11.93
N VAL A 16 8.20 -0.15 12.67
CA VAL A 16 8.24 -0.19 14.14
C VAL A 16 6.82 -0.48 14.66
N PRO A 17 6.61 -1.57 15.42
CA PRO A 17 5.31 -1.88 15.99
C PRO A 17 4.82 -0.78 16.94
N LYS A 18 3.52 -0.46 16.86
CA LYS A 18 2.85 0.45 17.79
C LYS A 18 1.62 -0.21 18.38
N ARG A 19 1.34 0.07 19.66
CA ARG A 19 0.13 -0.40 20.33
C ARG A 19 -1.09 0.17 19.60
N SER A 20 -1.98 -0.72 19.16
CA SER A 20 -3.25 -0.38 18.51
C SER A 20 -4.41 -0.67 19.46
N PRO A 21 -5.48 0.15 19.47
CA PRO A 21 -6.69 -0.15 20.23
C PRO A 21 -7.59 -1.20 19.56
N LEU A 22 -7.28 -1.61 18.32
CA LEU A 22 -8.05 -2.62 17.59
C LEU A 22 -7.88 -4.00 18.24
N ARG A 23 -8.97 -4.78 18.34
CA ARG A 23 -8.93 -6.11 18.96
C ARG A 23 -8.48 -7.17 17.97
N SER A 24 -8.78 -6.99 16.68
CA SER A 24 -8.45 -7.90 15.60
C SER A 24 -8.04 -7.16 14.32
N ARG A 25 -7.27 -7.85 13.47
CA ARG A 25 -6.91 -7.35 12.12
C ARG A 25 -8.12 -7.18 11.20
N ALA A 26 -9.18 -7.94 11.44
CA ALA A 26 -10.42 -7.87 10.65
C ALA A 26 -11.17 -6.54 10.82
N GLU A 27 -10.88 -5.76 11.87
CA GLU A 27 -11.50 -4.46 12.11
C GLU A 27 -10.91 -3.34 11.22
N VAL A 28 -9.79 -3.59 10.54
CA VAL A 28 -9.14 -2.61 9.68
C VAL A 28 -9.83 -2.57 8.31
N SER A 29 -10.22 -1.39 7.85
CA SER A 29 -10.67 -1.19 6.47
C SER A 29 -9.47 -1.07 5.52
N THR A 30 -9.45 -1.89 4.48
CA THR A 30 -8.46 -1.83 3.39
C THR A 30 -8.92 -0.99 2.21
N ALA A 31 -10.09 -0.36 2.30
CA ALA A 31 -10.63 0.43 1.20
C ALA A 31 -9.72 1.63 0.90
N THR A 32 -9.35 1.80 -0.37
CA THR A 32 -8.43 2.84 -0.83
C THR A 32 -8.98 3.56 -2.06
N ARG A 33 -8.34 4.67 -2.43
CA ARG A 33 -8.67 5.46 -3.61
C ARG A 33 -7.58 5.29 -4.65
N PHE A 34 -7.92 4.68 -5.79
CA PHE A 34 -6.97 4.51 -6.89
C PHE A 34 -6.82 5.79 -7.71
N THR A 35 -7.93 6.48 -8.01
CA THR A 35 -7.92 7.79 -8.69
C THR A 35 -8.93 8.74 -8.06
N ARG A 36 -8.98 9.99 -8.54
CA ARG A 36 -9.99 10.96 -8.07
C ARG A 36 -11.42 10.39 -8.08
N ARG A 37 -11.75 9.55 -9.05
CA ARG A 37 -13.13 9.05 -9.25
C ARG A 37 -13.29 7.55 -8.96
N ILE A 38 -12.21 6.80 -8.70
CA ILE A 38 -12.24 5.34 -8.56
C ILE A 38 -11.80 4.93 -7.14
N ARG A 39 -12.66 4.19 -6.43
CA ARG A 39 -12.37 3.56 -5.13
C ARG A 39 -12.21 2.04 -5.30
N LEU A 40 -11.34 1.44 -4.50
CA LEU A 40 -11.10 0.01 -4.43
C LEU A 40 -11.37 -0.48 -3.01
N ASN A 41 -11.94 -1.69 -2.86
CA ASN A 41 -12.15 -2.30 -1.55
C ASN A 41 -10.84 -2.85 -0.94
N ILE A 42 -9.87 -3.19 -1.79
CA ILE A 42 -8.55 -3.74 -1.43
C ILE A 42 -7.50 -3.02 -2.30
N PRO A 43 -6.32 -2.63 -1.75
CA PRO A 43 -5.30 -1.87 -2.47
C PRO A 43 -4.43 -2.77 -3.37
N PHE A 44 -5.05 -3.61 -4.20
CA PHE A 44 -4.37 -4.53 -5.10
C PHE A 44 -4.85 -4.30 -6.54
N VAL A 45 -3.90 -4.19 -7.48
CA VAL A 45 -4.17 -4.02 -8.91
C VAL A 45 -3.36 -5.08 -9.65
N PRO A 46 -4.00 -5.91 -10.49
CA PRO A 46 -3.26 -6.88 -11.31
C PRO A 46 -2.35 -6.14 -12.31
N THR A 47 -1.23 -6.76 -12.64
CA THR A 47 -0.36 -6.22 -13.70
C THR A 47 -1.07 -6.26 -15.04
N ALA A 48 -0.80 -5.28 -15.91
CA ALA A 48 -1.39 -5.22 -17.25
C ALA A 48 -1.08 -6.46 -18.10
N SER A 49 0.06 -7.11 -17.84
CA SER A 49 0.47 -8.35 -18.50
C SER A 49 -0.41 -9.55 -18.14
N PHE A 50 -1.22 -9.47 -17.07
CA PHE A 50 -2.08 -10.55 -16.59
C PHE A 50 -3.50 -10.49 -17.18
N CYS A 51 -3.69 -9.82 -18.32
CA CYS A 51 -4.94 -9.86 -19.07
C CYS A 51 -5.05 -11.16 -19.88
N LEU A 52 -5.31 -12.28 -19.20
CA LEU A 52 -5.91 -13.43 -19.85
C LEU A 52 -7.39 -13.12 -20.01
N LYS A 53 -7.82 -12.97 -21.27
CA LYS A 53 -9.22 -12.84 -21.71
C LYS A 53 -10.14 -13.72 -20.85
N LEU A 54 -10.91 -13.07 -19.99
CA LEU A 54 -12.23 -13.55 -19.63
C LEU A 54 -13.17 -13.28 -20.80
#